data_AF-F9EJ94-F1
#
_entry.id   AF-F9EJ94-F1
#
_cell.length_a   1.000
_cell.length_b   1.000
_cell.length_c   1.000
_cell.angle_alpha   90.00
_cell.angle_beta   90.00
_cell.angle_gamma   90.00
#
_symmetry.space_group_name_H-M   'P 1'
#
loop_
_entity.id
_entity.type
_entity.pdbx_description
1 polymer ?
#
loop_
_entity_poly.entity_id
_entity_poly.type
_entity_poly.pdbx_seq_one_letter_code
_entity_poly.pdbx_strand_id
1 'polypeptide(L)'
;VAVRVASSPAQEAAHVARMLRGEHVLHGTAWDRMAVILRSAGRMQAACRELRRRGVPLAGTSPAVLLRAEPASGALLTTARAALEGRLGEADRLPERPSAMALLTSPLIGLSALDLRRLRRRLRADRPAERVPDEILLSVLASPQEADALTEELDEGPLAEQAGLLARAARVVAALRGVVGQVQAPAAGREDADDAAAGAGVRGP
;
A
#
# COMPACT_ATOMS: atom_id res chain seq x y z
N VAL A 1 8.31 -44.03 23.33
CA VAL A 1 7.21 -43.04 23.25
C VAL A 1 6.93 -42.54 24.66
N ALA A 2 6.98 -41.23 24.91
CA ALA A 2 6.68 -40.65 26.23
C ALA A 2 5.33 -39.92 26.18
N VAL A 3 4.47 -40.18 27.16
CA VAL A 3 3.15 -39.54 27.29
C VAL A 3 3.16 -38.65 28.53
N ARG A 4 2.62 -37.44 28.42
CA ARG A 4 2.45 -36.53 29.56
C ARG A 4 1.10 -35.84 29.51
N VAL A 5 0.54 -35.60 30.69
CA VAL A 5 -0.71 -34.85 30.89
C VAL A 5 -0.36 -33.52 31.55
N ALA A 6 -0.89 -32.42 31.02
CA ALA A 6 -0.73 -31.09 31.58
C ALA A 6 -2.06 -30.62 32.18
N SER A 7 -2.01 -29.82 33.26
CA SER A 7 -3.22 -29.33 33.93
C SER A 7 -3.93 -28.19 33.19
N SER A 8 -3.30 -27.63 32.15
CA SER A 8 -3.91 -26.60 31.30
C SER A 8 -3.23 -26.48 29.92
N PRO A 9 -3.89 -25.90 28.90
CA PRO A 9 -3.27 -25.64 27.60
C PRO A 9 -2.00 -24.75 27.66
N ALA A 10 -1.94 -23.83 28.63
CA ALA A 10 -0.76 -22.99 28.82
C ALA A 10 0.42 -23.79 29.39
N GLN A 11 0.16 -24.73 30.30
CA GLN A 11 1.19 -25.64 30.82
C GLN A 11 1.64 -26.64 29.76
N GLU A 12 0.71 -27.14 28.94
CA GLU A 12 1.01 -27.99 27.77
C GLU A 12 2.01 -27.26 26.84
N ALA A 13 1.68 -26.03 26.43
CA ALA A 13 2.55 -25.21 25.58
C ALA A 13 3.89 -24.88 26.25
N ALA A 14 3.91 -24.61 27.55
CA ALA A 14 5.15 -24.38 28.30
C ALA A 14 6.06 -25.60 28.33
N HIS A 15 5.47 -26.79 28.47
CA HIS A 15 6.20 -28.04 28.46
C HIS A 15 6.78 -28.34 27.07
N VAL A 16 5.97 -28.22 26.02
CA VAL A 16 6.42 -28.38 24.63
C VAL A 16 7.54 -27.40 24.30
N ALA A 17 7.40 -26.11 24.65
CA ALA A 17 8.43 -25.10 24.39
C ALA A 17 9.76 -25.41 25.11
N ARG A 18 9.71 -25.97 26.32
CA ARG A 18 10.90 -26.41 27.04
C ARG A 18 11.56 -27.61 26.38
N MET A 19 10.78 -28.57 25.87
CA MET A 19 11.32 -29.70 25.13
C MET A 19 12.03 -29.25 23.85
N LEU A 20 11.36 -28.43 23.03
CA LEU A 20 11.94 -27.96 21.76
C LEU A 20 13.21 -27.13 21.97
N ARG A 21 13.23 -26.24 22.98
CA ARG A 21 14.44 -25.49 23.33
C ARG A 21 15.55 -26.38 23.88
N GLY A 22 15.20 -27.35 24.72
CA GLY A 22 16.16 -28.33 25.23
C GLY A 22 16.81 -29.12 24.10
N GLU A 23 16.00 -29.61 23.17
CA GLU A 23 16.45 -30.33 21.98
C GLU A 23 17.38 -29.47 21.11
N HIS A 24 16.98 -28.23 20.83
CA HIS A 24 17.81 -27.30 20.07
C HIS A 24 19.16 -27.01 20.72
N VAL A 25 19.16 -26.69 22.02
CA VAL A 25 20.35 -26.25 22.75
C VAL A 25 21.28 -27.41 23.10
N LEU A 26 20.74 -28.55 23.53
CA LEU A 26 21.53 -29.67 24.02
C LEU A 26 21.96 -30.62 22.89
N HIS A 27 21.16 -30.73 21.84
CA HIS A 27 21.39 -31.68 20.74
C HIS A 27 21.65 -31.00 19.39
N GLY A 28 21.60 -29.67 19.31
CA GLY A 28 21.92 -28.90 18.10
C GLY A 28 20.88 -29.06 16.98
N THR A 29 19.72 -29.65 17.26
CA THR A 29 18.67 -29.87 16.27
C THR A 29 18.13 -28.52 15.78
N ALA A 30 18.23 -28.24 14.49
CA ALA A 30 17.74 -27.02 13.89
C ALA A 30 16.20 -26.89 14.03
N TRP A 31 15.70 -25.66 14.14
CA TRP A 31 14.28 -25.38 14.38
C TRP A 31 13.35 -25.91 13.28
N ASP A 32 13.82 -25.91 12.04
CA ASP A 32 13.12 -26.42 10.85
C ASP A 32 12.99 -27.96 10.83
N ARG A 33 13.74 -28.68 11.68
CA ARG A 33 13.64 -30.14 11.87
C ARG A 33 12.70 -30.54 12.99
N MET A 34 12.09 -29.57 13.68
CA MET A 34 11.17 -29.83 14.78
C MET A 34 9.75 -29.38 14.42
N ALA A 35 8.76 -30.22 14.74
CA ALA A 35 7.36 -29.94 14.45
C ALA A 35 6.46 -30.20 15.67
N VAL A 36 5.42 -29.39 15.82
CA VAL A 36 4.34 -29.59 16.79
C VAL A 36 3.05 -29.83 16.00
N ILE A 37 2.48 -31.02 16.13
CA ILE A 37 1.25 -31.40 15.42
C ILE A 37 0.06 -31.19 16.35
N LEU A 38 -0.92 -30.41 15.89
CA LEU A 38 -2.15 -30.11 16.62
C LEU A 38 -3.34 -30.77 15.92
N ARG A 39 -4.35 -31.19 16.70
CA ARG A 39 -5.56 -31.82 16.14
C ARG A 39 -6.53 -30.83 15.46
N SER A 40 -6.52 -29.55 15.85
CA SER A 40 -7.51 -28.57 15.38
C SER A 40 -6.86 -27.23 15.02
N ALA A 41 -7.22 -26.70 13.85
CA ALA A 41 -6.84 -25.36 13.40
C ALA A 41 -7.34 -24.25 14.33
N GLY A 42 -8.48 -24.44 15.02
CA GLY A 42 -9.02 -23.46 15.97
C GLY A 42 -8.11 -23.20 17.17
N ARG A 43 -7.26 -24.17 17.54
CA ARG A 43 -6.27 -24.04 18.63
C ARG A 43 -4.91 -23.57 18.14
N MET A 44 -4.67 -23.54 16.83
CA MET A 44 -3.36 -23.25 16.21
C MET A 44 -2.86 -21.87 16.60
N GLN A 45 -3.67 -20.82 16.47
CA GLN A 45 -3.21 -19.46 16.78
C GLN A 45 -2.85 -19.27 18.26
N ALA A 46 -3.63 -19.85 19.17
CA ALA A 46 -3.36 -19.77 20.61
C ALA A 46 -2.06 -20.52 20.96
N ALA A 47 -1.87 -21.73 20.44
CA ALA A 47 -0.64 -22.50 20.61
C ALA A 47 0.58 -21.76 20.03
N CYS A 48 0.47 -21.23 18.81
CA CYS A 48 1.54 -20.47 18.18
C CYS A 48 1.93 -19.23 19.00
N ARG A 49 0.95 -18.49 19.53
CA ARG A 49 1.20 -17.34 20.42
C ARG A 49 1.95 -17.78 21.68
N GLU A 50 1.52 -18.84 22.35
CA GLU A 50 2.14 -19.31 23.59
C GLU A 50 3.57 -19.86 23.38
N LEU A 51 3.83 -20.52 22.27
CA LEU A 51 5.16 -21.01 21.91
C LEU A 51 6.11 -19.85 21.56
N ARG A 52 5.67 -18.86 20.76
CA ARG A 52 6.45 -17.64 20.46
C ARG A 52 6.80 -16.84 21.71
N ARG A 53 5.83 -16.66 22.61
CA ARG A 53 6.04 -15.99 23.92
C ARG A 53 7.14 -16.66 24.75
N ARG A 54 7.45 -17.94 24.48
CA ARG A 54 8.47 -18.73 25.20
C ARG A 54 9.76 -18.92 24.40
N GLY A 55 9.95 -18.15 23.33
CA GLY A 55 11.19 -18.13 22.55
C GLY A 55 11.35 -19.30 21.58
N VAL A 56 10.26 -19.96 21.20
CA VAL A 56 10.29 -20.94 20.09
C VAL A 56 10.05 -20.17 18.79
N PRO A 57 11.04 -20.08 17.88
CA PRO A 57 10.82 -19.51 16.56
C PRO A 57 9.91 -20.46 15.78
N LEU A 58 8.73 -19.97 15.44
CA LEU A 58 7.82 -20.68 14.57
C LEU A 58 8.00 -20.14 13.17
N ALA A 59 8.03 -21.03 12.17
CA ALA A 59 7.93 -20.62 10.78
C ALA A 59 6.79 -19.60 10.64
N GLY A 60 7.08 -18.48 9.98
CA GLY A 60 6.07 -17.51 9.65
C GLY A 60 5.04 -18.19 8.77
N THR A 61 3.90 -18.57 9.35
CA THR A 61 2.68 -18.68 8.56
C THR A 61 2.35 -17.24 8.21
N SER A 62 3.01 -16.68 7.19
CA SER A 62 2.38 -15.60 6.45
C SER A 62 1.04 -16.21 6.05
N PRO A 63 -0.10 -15.72 6.56
CA PRO A 63 -1.37 -16.23 6.08
C PRO A 63 -1.29 -16.10 4.56
N ALA A 64 -1.86 -17.04 3.82
CA ALA A 64 -2.21 -16.75 2.44
C ALA A 64 -3.29 -15.66 2.48
N VAL A 65 -2.88 -14.43 2.77
CA VAL A 65 -3.70 -13.24 2.67
C VAL A 65 -3.95 -13.14 1.19
N LEU A 66 -5.18 -13.43 0.79
CA LEU A 66 -5.63 -13.18 -0.57
C LEU A 66 -5.20 -11.75 -0.90
N LEU A 67 -4.57 -11.50 -2.06
CA LEU A 67 -3.99 -10.19 -2.38
C LEU A 67 -4.93 -9.01 -2.09
N ARG A 68 -6.25 -9.21 -2.21
CA ARG A 68 -7.30 -8.24 -1.84
C ARG A 68 -7.33 -7.78 -0.38
N ALA A 69 -6.82 -8.58 0.56
CA ALA A 69 -6.79 -8.31 1.99
C ALA A 69 -5.44 -7.73 2.44
N GLU A 70 -4.47 -7.63 1.52
CA GLU A 70 -3.21 -6.95 1.78
C GLU A 70 -3.42 -5.42 1.68
N PRO A 71 -3.04 -4.64 2.71
CA PRO A 71 -3.36 -3.22 2.78
C PRO A 71 -2.76 -2.39 1.62
N ALA A 72 -1.57 -2.76 1.13
CA ALA A 72 -0.95 -2.09 -0.01
C ALA A 72 -1.74 -2.32 -1.32
N SER A 73 -2.18 -3.55 -1.57
CA SER A 73 -3.03 -3.88 -2.73
C SER A 73 -4.38 -3.17 -2.66
N GLY A 74 -5.00 -3.12 -1.48
CA GLY A 74 -6.26 -2.40 -1.27
C GLY A 74 -6.11 -0.90 -1.56
N ALA A 75 -5.01 -0.29 -1.12
CA ALA A 75 -4.72 1.11 -1.42
C ALA A 75 -4.54 1.35 -2.93
N LEU A 76 -3.74 0.53 -3.62
CA LEU A 76 -3.55 0.64 -5.08
C LEU A 76 -4.88 0.58 -5.83
N LEU A 77 -5.72 -0.41 -5.53
CA LEU A 77 -7.03 -0.58 -6.18
C LEU A 77 -7.98 0.59 -5.88
N THR A 78 -7.97 1.11 -4.66
CA THR A 78 -8.79 2.26 -4.26
C THR A 78 -8.35 3.52 -5.00
N THR A 79 -7.05 3.79 -5.08
CA THR A 79 -6.51 4.94 -5.80
C THR A 79 -6.73 4.83 -7.31
N ALA A 80 -6.51 3.66 -7.90
CA ALA A 80 -6.76 3.42 -9.33
C ALA A 80 -8.25 3.59 -9.68
N ARG A 81 -9.16 3.08 -8.84
CA ARG A 81 -10.60 3.29 -9.00
C ARG A 81 -10.98 4.76 -8.90
N ALA A 82 -10.43 5.49 -7.92
CA ALA A 82 -10.65 6.93 -7.80
C ALA A 82 -10.15 7.70 -9.03
N ALA A 83 -9.07 7.26 -9.67
CA ALA A 83 -8.59 7.85 -10.92
C ALA A 83 -9.56 7.59 -12.09
N LEU A 84 -10.00 6.34 -12.27
CA LEU A 84 -10.95 5.94 -13.32
C LEU A 84 -12.31 6.64 -13.20
N GLU A 85 -12.75 6.91 -11.98
CA GLU A 85 -13.99 7.64 -11.69
C GLU A 85 -13.81 9.17 -11.74
N GLY A 86 -12.64 9.68 -12.13
CA GLY A 86 -12.34 11.12 -12.20
C GLY A 86 -12.22 11.82 -10.84
N ARG A 87 -12.28 11.07 -9.73
CA ARG A 87 -12.25 11.62 -8.36
C ARG A 87 -10.87 12.09 -7.91
N LEU A 88 -9.80 11.68 -8.61
CA LEU A 88 -8.48 12.30 -8.45
C LEU A 88 -8.35 13.58 -9.27
N GLY A 89 -9.42 14.06 -9.92
CA GLY A 89 -9.43 15.25 -10.76
C GLY A 89 -8.75 15.03 -12.12
N GLU A 90 -8.85 16.04 -12.98
CA GLU A 90 -8.33 16.08 -14.34
C GLU A 90 -7.35 17.25 -14.49
N ALA A 91 -6.91 17.57 -15.72
CA ALA A 91 -5.97 18.68 -15.97
C ALA A 91 -6.47 20.01 -15.39
N ASP A 92 -7.76 20.31 -15.57
CA ASP A 92 -8.37 21.57 -15.12
C ASP A 92 -9.19 21.42 -13.83
N ARG A 93 -9.17 20.23 -13.21
CA ARG A 93 -10.01 19.93 -12.04
C ARG A 93 -9.20 19.39 -10.87
N LEU A 94 -9.37 20.01 -9.71
CA LEU A 94 -8.74 19.55 -8.47
C LEU A 94 -9.25 18.16 -8.05
N PRO A 95 -8.39 17.34 -7.41
CA PRO A 95 -8.81 16.09 -6.79
C PRO A 95 -9.92 16.31 -5.76
N GLU A 96 -10.86 15.37 -5.67
CA GLU A 96 -11.84 15.38 -4.60
C GLU A 96 -11.16 15.15 -3.25
N ARG A 97 -11.55 15.95 -2.26
CA ARG A 97 -10.98 15.88 -0.91
C ARG A 97 -10.98 14.46 -0.32
N PRO A 98 -12.09 13.68 -0.34
CA PRO A 98 -12.09 12.35 0.26
C PRO A 98 -11.07 11.40 -0.40
N SER A 99 -10.97 11.45 -1.73
CA SER A 99 -10.06 10.61 -2.51
C SER A 99 -8.59 10.99 -2.31
N ALA A 100 -8.31 12.30 -2.27
CA ALA A 100 -6.98 12.81 -1.95
C ALA A 100 -6.53 12.42 -0.54
N MET A 101 -7.39 12.59 0.47
CA MET A 101 -7.04 12.24 1.85
C MET A 101 -6.84 10.74 2.03
N ALA A 102 -7.66 9.92 1.35
CA ALA A 102 -7.50 8.47 1.35
C ALA A 102 -6.15 8.05 0.74
N LEU A 103 -5.71 8.68 -0.37
CA LEU A 103 -4.38 8.44 -0.95
C LEU A 103 -3.25 8.86 0.00
N LEU A 104 -3.30 10.09 0.53
CA LEU A 104 -2.21 10.64 1.35
C LEU A 104 -1.99 9.85 2.64
N THR A 105 -3.06 9.36 3.25
CA THR A 105 -2.99 8.54 4.48
C THR A 105 -2.86 7.03 4.20
N SER A 106 -2.86 6.61 2.93
CA SER A 106 -2.69 5.21 2.57
C SER A 106 -1.25 4.72 2.78
N PRO A 107 -1.03 3.39 2.87
CA PRO A 107 0.31 2.79 2.88
C PRO A 107 1.20 3.14 1.66
N LEU A 108 0.64 3.72 0.59
CA LEU A 108 1.42 4.14 -0.58
C LEU A 108 2.24 5.41 -0.32
N ILE A 109 1.70 6.30 0.52
CA ILE A 109 2.29 7.61 0.82
C ILE A 109 2.71 7.68 2.29
N GLY A 110 1.82 7.29 3.21
CA GLY A 110 2.15 7.14 4.63
C GLY A 110 2.11 8.43 5.45
N LEU A 111 1.45 9.49 4.99
CA LEU A 111 1.29 10.71 5.81
C LEU A 111 0.28 10.47 6.93
N SER A 112 0.66 10.80 8.17
CA SER A 112 -0.28 10.76 9.29
C SER A 112 -1.24 11.95 9.28
N ALA A 113 -2.34 11.85 10.03
CA ALA A 113 -3.25 12.98 10.23
C ALA A 113 -2.55 14.20 10.85
N LEU A 114 -1.50 14.00 11.66
CA LEU A 114 -0.71 15.08 12.24
C LEU A 114 0.20 15.73 11.19
N ASP A 115 0.82 14.95 10.32
CA ASP A 115 1.64 15.45 9.20
C ASP A 115 0.80 16.32 8.28
N LEU A 116 -0.39 15.85 7.89
CA LEU A 116 -1.33 16.62 7.07
C LEU A 116 -1.75 17.92 7.76
N ARG A 117 -1.99 17.89 9.07
CA ARG A 117 -2.32 19.11 9.83
C ARG A 117 -1.15 20.11 9.82
N ARG A 118 0.09 19.64 9.96
CA ARG A 118 1.29 20.48 9.93
C ARG A 118 1.52 21.07 8.54
N LEU A 119 1.49 20.26 7.49
CA LEU A 119 1.59 20.70 6.09
C LEU A 119 0.53 21.75 5.76
N ARG A 120 -0.74 21.50 6.10
CA ARG A 120 -1.82 22.47 5.87
C ARG A 120 -1.64 23.78 6.62
N ARG A 121 -1.07 23.75 7.83
CA ARG A 121 -0.75 24.98 8.58
C ARG A 121 0.38 25.75 7.91
N ARG A 122 1.44 25.05 7.48
CA ARG A 122 2.57 25.66 6.75
C ARG A 122 2.09 26.32 5.46
N LEU A 123 1.37 25.58 4.61
CA LEU A 123 0.83 26.06 3.33
C LEU A 123 -0.06 27.31 3.47
N ARG A 124 -0.76 27.47 4.60
CA ARG A 124 -1.55 28.67 4.88
C ARG A 124 -0.70 29.89 5.24
N ALA A 125 0.43 29.68 5.92
CA ALA A 125 1.29 30.78 6.34
C ALA A 125 1.90 31.50 5.14
N ASP A 126 2.22 30.77 4.07
CA ASP A 126 2.87 31.33 2.87
C ASP A 126 1.88 31.79 1.78
N ARG A 127 0.61 31.36 1.85
CA ARG A 127 -0.44 31.72 0.88
C ARG A 127 -1.65 32.35 1.56
N PRO A 128 -1.54 33.58 2.09
CA PRO A 128 -2.67 34.26 2.68
C PRO A 128 -3.68 34.68 1.60
N ALA A 129 -4.91 34.17 1.75
CA ALA A 129 -6.18 34.59 1.14
C ALA A 129 -6.66 33.91 -0.17
N GLU A 130 -8.01 33.80 -0.22
CA GLU A 130 -8.95 33.33 -1.26
C GLU A 130 -9.31 31.84 -1.37
N ARG A 131 -8.47 30.87 -0.97
CA ARG A 131 -8.80 29.43 -1.09
C ARG A 131 -9.18 28.76 0.22
N VAL A 132 -10.13 27.83 0.16
CA VAL A 132 -10.50 26.97 1.31
C VAL A 132 -9.26 26.15 1.71
N PRO A 133 -8.98 25.92 3.01
CA PRO A 133 -7.73 25.29 3.44
C PRO A 133 -7.40 23.90 2.91
N ASP A 134 -8.36 23.20 2.31
CA ASP A 134 -8.12 21.93 1.63
C ASP A 134 -7.74 22.17 0.16
N GLU A 135 -8.22 23.23 -0.48
CA GLU A 135 -7.91 23.55 -1.89
C GLU A 135 -6.43 23.84 -2.12
N ILE A 136 -5.73 24.50 -1.19
CA ILE A 136 -4.27 24.73 -1.33
C ILE A 136 -3.51 23.39 -1.31
N LEU A 137 -3.90 22.46 -0.44
CA LEU A 137 -3.28 21.13 -0.41
C LEU A 137 -3.63 20.35 -1.68
N LEU A 138 -4.87 20.46 -2.15
CA LEU A 138 -5.35 19.79 -3.35
C LEU A 138 -4.70 20.36 -4.63
N SER A 139 -4.38 21.66 -4.69
CA SER A 139 -3.66 22.25 -5.82
C SER A 139 -2.22 21.71 -5.90
N VAL A 140 -1.53 21.70 -4.75
CA VAL A 140 -0.18 21.12 -4.66
C VAL A 140 -0.21 19.63 -5.02
N LEU A 141 -1.23 18.89 -4.58
CA LEU A 141 -1.38 17.48 -4.96
C LEU A 141 -1.70 17.28 -6.46
N ALA A 142 -2.39 18.24 -7.09
CA ALA A 142 -2.78 18.17 -8.49
C ALA A 142 -1.60 18.42 -9.45
N SER A 143 -0.56 19.11 -8.99
CA SER A 143 0.58 19.56 -9.80
C SER A 143 1.90 19.04 -9.22
N PRO A 144 2.57 18.08 -9.88
CA PRO A 144 3.90 17.63 -9.47
C PRO A 144 4.89 18.79 -9.32
N GLN A 145 4.82 19.78 -10.21
CA GLN A 145 5.70 20.94 -10.18
C GLN A 145 5.48 21.81 -8.93
N GLU A 146 4.23 22.01 -8.50
CA GLU A 146 3.94 22.72 -7.25
C GLU A 146 4.44 21.95 -6.02
N ALA A 147 4.36 20.62 -6.06
CA ALA A 147 4.81 19.77 -4.97
C ALA A 147 6.34 19.67 -4.88
N ASP A 148 7.02 19.65 -6.02
CA ASP A 148 8.49 19.70 -6.08
C ASP A 148 8.99 21.08 -5.58
N ALA A 149 8.36 22.17 -6.01
CA ALA A 149 8.68 23.52 -5.50
C ALA A 149 8.48 23.63 -3.98
N LEU A 150 7.42 23.01 -3.43
CA LEU A 150 7.23 22.95 -1.97
C LEU A 150 8.32 22.13 -1.28
N THR A 151 8.82 21.08 -1.93
CA THR A 151 9.91 20.25 -1.39
C THR A 151 11.21 21.05 -1.33
N GLU A 152 11.51 21.84 -2.37
CA GLU A 152 12.65 22.77 -2.37
C GLU A 152 12.50 23.88 -1.32
N GLU A 153 11.30 24.43 -1.15
CA GLU A 153 11.03 25.47 -0.15
C GLU A 153 11.21 24.97 1.29
N LEU A 154 10.85 23.71 1.54
CA LEU A 154 10.92 23.08 2.86
C LEU A 154 12.20 22.25 3.05
N ASP A 155 13.17 22.39 2.15
CA ASP A 155 14.42 21.66 2.22
C ASP A 155 15.14 21.96 3.54
N GLU A 156 15.79 20.94 4.09
CA GLU A 156 16.41 20.92 5.43
C GLU A 156 15.49 21.31 6.62
N GLY A 157 14.19 21.51 6.39
CA GLY A 157 13.20 21.89 7.40
C GLY A 157 12.55 20.70 8.13
N PRO A 158 11.79 20.96 9.22
CA PRO A 158 11.11 19.93 10.00
C PRO A 158 9.96 19.21 9.25
N LEU A 159 9.66 19.64 8.02
CA LEU A 159 8.63 19.07 7.15
C LEU A 159 9.19 18.55 5.81
N ALA A 160 10.52 18.49 5.64
CA ALA A 160 11.16 18.09 4.38
C ALA A 160 10.71 16.69 3.93
N GLU A 161 10.69 15.72 4.86
CA GLU A 161 10.22 14.36 4.58
C GLU A 161 8.75 14.36 4.14
N GLN A 162 7.89 15.08 4.86
CA GLN A 162 6.46 15.18 4.56
C GLN A 162 6.20 15.86 3.21
N ALA A 163 7.01 16.85 2.84
CA ALA A 163 6.95 17.50 1.53
C ALA A 163 7.33 16.52 0.41
N GLY A 164 8.40 15.74 0.60
CA GLY A 164 8.79 14.68 -0.34
C GLY A 164 7.72 13.60 -0.51
N LEU A 165 7.02 13.23 0.56
CA LEU A 165 5.87 12.32 0.48
C LEU A 165 4.69 12.92 -0.28
N LEU A 166 4.40 14.22 -0.09
CA LEU A 166 3.39 14.92 -0.87
C LEU A 166 3.76 15.01 -2.36
N ALA A 167 5.03 15.28 -2.68
CA ALA A 167 5.53 15.28 -4.06
C ALA A 167 5.45 13.89 -4.71
N ARG A 168 5.75 12.82 -3.95
CA ARG A 168 5.50 11.45 -4.40
C ARG A 168 4.02 11.23 -4.68
N ALA A 169 3.12 11.71 -3.83
CA ALA A 169 1.68 11.59 -4.04
C ALA A 169 1.22 12.33 -5.31
N ALA A 170 1.73 13.54 -5.55
CA ALA A 170 1.43 14.33 -6.75
C ALA A 170 1.87 13.60 -8.03
N ARG A 171 3.06 12.97 -8.01
CA ARG A 171 3.53 12.13 -9.12
C ARG A 171 2.65 10.90 -9.35
N VAL A 172 2.17 10.26 -8.29
CA VAL A 172 1.21 9.14 -8.40
C VAL A 172 -0.09 9.60 -9.05
N VAL A 173 -0.64 10.75 -8.62
CA VAL A 173 -1.85 11.32 -9.21
C VAL A 173 -1.64 11.65 -10.69
N ALA A 174 -0.53 12.32 -11.03
CA ALA A 174 -0.22 12.67 -12.42
C ALA A 174 -0.04 11.43 -13.31
N ALA A 175 0.67 10.40 -12.83
CA ALA A 175 0.85 9.15 -13.56
C ALA A 175 -0.49 8.45 -13.82
N LEU A 176 -1.37 8.37 -12.81
CA LEU A 176 -2.69 7.77 -12.95
C LEU A 176 -3.58 8.55 -13.92
N ARG A 177 -3.60 9.89 -13.84
CA ARG A 177 -4.33 10.75 -14.80
C ARG A 177 -3.83 10.53 -16.22
N GLY A 178 -2.52 10.41 -16.42
CA GLY A 178 -1.92 10.11 -17.72
C GLY A 178 -2.39 8.78 -18.30
N VAL A 179 -2.37 7.72 -17.48
CA VAL A 179 -2.85 6.38 -17.90
C VAL A 179 -4.35 6.39 -18.21
N VAL A 180 -5.17 7.02 -17.36
CA VAL A 180 -6.62 7.11 -17.59
C VAL A 180 -6.92 7.91 -18.87
N GLY A 181 -6.22 9.03 -19.10
CA GLY A 181 -6.35 9.82 -20.31
C GLY A 181 -5.97 9.05 -21.58
N GLN A 182 -4.94 8.20 -21.53
CA GLN A 182 -4.58 7.32 -22.65
C GLN A 182 -5.65 6.27 -22.96
N VAL A 183 -6.31 5.72 -21.94
CA VAL A 183 -7.38 4.72 -22.10
C VAL A 183 -8.67 5.36 -22.62
N GLN A 184 -8.93 6.61 -22.25
CA GLN A 184 -10.13 7.35 -22.65
C GLN A 184 -9.99 8.09 -23.98
N ALA A 185 -8.77 8.30 -24.49
CA ALA A 185 -8.55 8.89 -25.80
C ALA A 185 -9.22 8.02 -26.88
N PRO A 186 -10.06 8.60 -27.76
CA PRO A 186 -10.72 7.84 -28.81
C PRO A 186 -9.67 7.19 -29.71
N ALA A 187 -9.94 5.96 -30.15
CA ALA A 187 -9.11 5.17 -31.05
C ALA A 187 -9.09 5.75 -32.48
N ALA A 188 -8.80 7.04 -32.66
CA ALA A 188 -8.61 7.66 -33.96
C ALA A 188 -7.21 7.28 -34.47
N GLY A 189 -7.12 6.14 -35.17
CA GLY A 189 -5.87 5.73 -35.84
C GLY A 189 -5.66 4.22 -35.99
N ARG A 190 -6.62 3.38 -35.61
CA ARG A 190 -6.50 1.91 -35.80
C ARG A 190 -7.25 1.39 -37.03
N GLU A 191 -8.09 2.20 -37.68
CA GLU A 191 -8.91 1.80 -38.83
C GLU A 191 -8.25 2.08 -40.20
N ASP A 192 -7.29 3.02 -40.30
CA ASP A 192 -6.67 3.37 -41.60
C ASP A 192 -5.65 2.34 -42.12
N ALA A 193 -5.20 1.40 -41.27
CA ALA A 193 -4.23 0.39 -41.67
C ALA A 193 -4.87 -0.88 -42.27
N ASP A 194 -6.15 -1.15 -41.97
CA ASP A 194 -6.84 -2.36 -42.45
C ASP A 194 -7.54 -2.13 -43.80
N ASP A 195 -7.98 -0.89 -44.09
CA ASP A 195 -8.62 -0.55 -45.37
C ASP A 195 -7.61 -0.39 -46.53
N ALA A 196 -6.35 -0.09 -46.22
CA ALA A 196 -5.27 -0.05 -47.21
C ALA A 196 -4.85 -1.44 -47.72
N ALA A 197 -5.13 -2.51 -46.96
CA ALA A 197 -4.84 -3.90 -47.35
C ALA A 197 -5.95 -4.52 -48.21
N ALA A 198 -7.19 -3.99 -48.13
CA ALA A 198 -8.33 -4.50 -48.89
C ALA A 198 -8.41 -3.97 -50.34
N GLY A 199 -7.75 -2.83 -50.65
CA GLY A 199 -7.83 -2.17 -51.96
C GLY A 199 -6.88 -2.67 -53.06
N ALA A 200 -5.96 -3.61 -52.77
CA ALA A 200 -4.90 -4.01 -53.70
C ALA A 200 -5.19 -5.28 -54.54
N GLY A 201 -6.38 -5.87 -54.43
CA GLY A 201 -6.75 -7.08 -55.16
C GLY A 201 -7.82 -6.83 -56.22
N VAL A 202 -7.49 -7.18 -57.47
CA VAL A 202 -8.40 -7.32 -58.64
C VAL A 202 -8.50 -6.10 -59.56
N ARG A 203 -7.49 -5.96 -60.44
CA ARG A 203 -7.68 -5.47 -61.81
C ARG A 203 -7.17 -6.50 -62.83
N GLY A 204 -8.12 -7.07 -63.57
CA GLY A 204 -8.02 -7.50 -64.96
C GLY A 204 -7.51 -8.92 -65.25
N PRO A 205 -7.64 -9.38 -66.51
CA PRO A 205 -8.37 -8.80 -67.65
C PRO A 205 -9.76 -9.42 -67.89
#